data_AF-A0A3S0XQV1-F1
#
_entry.id   AF-A0A3S0XQV1-F1
#
_cell.length_a   1.000
_cell.length_b   1.000
_cell.length_c   1.000
_cell.angle_alpha   90.00
_cell.angle_beta   90.00
_cell.angle_gamma   90.00
#
_symmetry.space_group_name_H-M   'P 1'
#
loop_
_entity.id
_entity.type
_entity.pdbx_description
1 polymer ?
#
loop_
_entity_poly.entity_id
_entity_poly.type
_entity_poly.pdbx_seq_one_letter_code
_entity_poly.pdbx_strand_id
1 'polypeptide(L)' 'MQPALHITTKVLSGNKIEIEIPEAKEGDNVDVFVILPEKVETKKRSVMEILEVIHAQRPPKSAEEIDRYLQEERESWDS' A
#
# COMPACT_ATOMS: atom_id res chain seq x y z
N MET A 1 2.81 -4.56 34.16
CA MET A 1 2.97 -4.31 32.72
C MET A 1 4.29 -4.96 32.31
N GLN A 2 4.27 -5.94 31.40
CA GLN A 2 5.52 -6.51 30.86
C GLN A 2 6.11 -5.51 29.85
N PRO A 3 7.39 -5.12 29.97
CA PRO A 3 8.01 -4.24 29.00
C PRO A 3 8.16 -4.98 27.67
N ALA A 4 7.39 -4.59 26.65
CA ALA A 4 7.55 -5.12 25.30
C ALA A 4 8.61 -4.30 24.56
N LEU A 5 9.72 -4.94 24.20
CA LEU A 5 10.80 -4.31 23.42
C LEU A 5 10.47 -4.41 21.93
N HIS A 6 10.10 -3.29 21.30
CA HIS A 6 9.84 -3.23 19.86
C HIS A 6 11.08 -2.76 19.09
N ILE A 7 11.72 -3.66 18.36
CA ILE A 7 12.90 -3.37 17.54
C ILE A 7 12.57 -3.64 16.06
N THR A 8 12.79 -2.63 15.21
CA THR A 8 12.73 -2.80 13.75
C THR A 8 14.12 -3.15 13.24
N THR A 9 14.29 -4.36 12.71
CA THR A 9 15.56 -4.82 12.12
C THR A 9 15.36 -5.32 10.69
N LYS A 10 16.44 -5.40 9.91
CA LYS A 10 16.43 -5.93 8.54
C LYS A 10 16.76 -7.41 8.55
N VAL A 11 16.15 -8.16 7.63
CA VAL A 11 16.49 -9.55 7.40
C VAL A 11 17.83 -9.62 6.67
N LEU A 12 18.80 -10.30 7.29
CA LEU A 12 20.12 -10.58 6.74
C LEU A 12 20.07 -11.77 5.77
N SER A 13 21.17 -12.00 5.04
CA SER A 13 21.31 -13.14 4.14
C SER A 13 21.06 -14.47 4.86
N GLY A 14 20.33 -15.37 4.19
CA GLY A 14 19.93 -16.65 4.78
C GLY A 14 18.69 -16.58 5.67
N ASN A 15 17.86 -15.53 5.53
CA ASN A 15 16.60 -15.33 6.26
C ASN A 15 16.78 -15.22 7.78
N LYS A 16 17.83 -14.51 8.21
CA LYS A 16 18.20 -14.35 9.63
C LYS A 16 17.93 -12.93 10.13
N ILE A 17 17.64 -12.79 11.42
CA ILE A 17 17.59 -11.51 12.13
C ILE A 17 18.55 -11.57 13.32
N GLU A 18 19.29 -10.49 13.55
CA GLU A 18 20.15 -10.32 14.72
C GLU A 18 19.58 -9.18 15.57
N ILE A 19 19.47 -9.42 16.88
CA ILE A 19 18.90 -8.48 17.86
C ILE A 19 19.86 -8.45 19.04
N GLU A 20 20.34 -7.25 19.38
CA GLU A 20 21.12 -7.02 20.59
C GLU A 20 20.18 -6.49 21.69
N ILE A 21 20.11 -7.19 22.82
CA ILE A 21 19.21 -6.85 23.93
C ILE A 21 20.05 -6.17 25.02
N PRO A 22 20.02 -4.84 25.15
CA PRO A 22 20.95 -4.11 26.01
C PRO A 22 20.78 -4.38 27.52
N GLU A 23 19.61 -4.89 27.94
CA GLU A 23 19.29 -5.11 29.35
C GLU A 23 19.33 -6.58 29.80
N ALA A 24 19.54 -7.52 28.86
CA ALA A 24 19.57 -8.94 29.18
C ALA A 24 20.97 -9.38 29.60
N LYS A 25 21.04 -10.25 30.61
CA LYS A 25 22.26 -10.92 31.05
C LYS A 25 22.24 -12.38 30.63
N GLU A 26 23.43 -12.98 30.61
CA GLU A 26 23.55 -14.42 30.39
C GLU A 26 22.71 -15.19 31.43
N GLY A 27 21.81 -16.06 30.93
CA GLY A 27 20.90 -16.84 31.77
C GLY A 27 19.48 -16.27 31.93
N ASP A 28 19.22 -15.06 31.42
CA ASP A 28 17.87 -14.50 31.43
C ASP A 28 16.95 -15.20 30.43
N ASN A 29 15.69 -15.42 30.83
CA ASN A 29 14.67 -15.97 29.95
C ASN A 29 14.05 -14.84 29.12
N VAL A 30 14.00 -15.04 27.80
CA VAL A 30 13.45 -14.05 26.85
C VAL A 30 12.42 -14.71 25.95
N ASP A 31 11.23 -14.10 25.88
CA ASP A 31 10.17 -14.49 24.94
C ASP A 31 10.27 -13.63 23.66
N VAL A 32 10.38 -14.29 22.50
CA VAL A 32 10.51 -13.62 21.21
C VAL A 32 9.25 -13.85 20.38
N PHE A 33 8.58 -12.76 19.99
CA PHE A 33 7.45 -12.77 19.06
C PHE A 33 7.83 -12.09 17.75
N VAL A 34 7.78 -12.84 16.65
CA VAL A 34 8.04 -12.33 15.31
C VAL A 34 6.72 -12.16 14.57
N ILE A 35 6.37 -10.92 14.24
CA ILE A 35 5.24 -10.60 13.38
C ILE A 35 5.80 -10.22 12.01
N LEU A 36 5.58 -11.09 11.02
CA LEU A 36 5.89 -10.75 9.64
C LEU A 36 4.80 -9.82 9.13
N PRO A 37 5.13 -8.61 8.63
CA PRO A 37 4.13 -7.77 8.02
C PRO A 37 3.53 -8.53 6.84
N GLU A 38 2.21 -8.47 6.72
CA GLU A 38 1.54 -8.98 5.54
C GLU A 38 2.16 -8.26 4.34
N LYS A 39 2.83 -9.02 3.47
CA LYS A 39 3.26 -8.48 2.20
C LYS A 39 1.96 -8.16 1.49
N VAL A 40 1.59 -6.88 1.47
CA VAL A 40 0.54 -6.39 0.59
C VAL A 40 1.06 -6.73 -0.79
N GLU A 41 0.62 -7.87 -1.32
CA GLU A 41 0.71 -8.13 -2.74
C GLU A 41 -0.09 -6.99 -3.35
N THR A 42 0.62 -5.96 -3.79
CA THR A 42 0.08 -5.00 -4.73
C THR A 42 -0.14 -5.83 -5.98
N LYS A 43 -1.28 -6.55 -6.02
CA LYS A 43 -1.77 -7.18 -7.24
C LYS A 43 -1.78 -6.03 -8.23
N LYS A 44 -0.84 -6.08 -9.16
CA LYS A 44 -0.78 -5.14 -10.27
C LYS A 44 -2.08 -5.40 -11.01
N ARG A 45 -3.08 -4.56 -10.76
CA ARG A 45 -4.37 -4.69 -11.41
C ARG A 45 -4.13 -4.56 -12.89
N SER A 46 -4.71 -5.46 -13.67
CA SER A 46 -4.65 -5.33 -15.12
C SER A 46 -5.31 -4.00 -15.51
N VAL A 47 -4.77 -3.34 -16.53
CA VAL A 47 -5.43 -2.13 -17.10
C VAL A 47 -6.88 -2.44 -17.47
N MET A 48 -7.18 -3.67 -17.89
CA MET A 48 -8.54 -4.11 -18.19
C MET A 48 -9.44 -4.13 -16.95
N GLU A 49 -8.95 -4.66 -15.82
CA GLU A 49 -9.70 -4.67 -14.56
C GLU A 49 -10.00 -3.25 -14.07
N ILE A 50 -9.06 -2.32 -14.27
CA ILE A 50 -9.24 -0.90 -13.93
C ILE A 50 -10.35 -0.29 -14.81
N LEU A 51 -10.31 -0.54 -16.13
CA LEU A 51 -11.31 -0.05 -17.07
C LEU A 51 -12.72 -0.61 -16.77
N GLU A 52 -12.83 -1.89 -16.42
CA GLU A 52 -14.11 -2.49 -16.02
C GLU A 52 -14.70 -1.80 -14.78
N VAL A 53 -13.90 -1.55 -13.75
CA VAL A 53 -14.35 -0.85 -12.54
C VAL A 53 -14.81 0.57 -12.87
N ILE A 54 -14.10 1.28 -13.75
CA ILE A 54 -14.45 2.64 -14.15
C ILE A 54 -15.79 2.65 -14.91
N HIS A 55 -15.96 1.73 -15.88
CA HIS A 55 -17.20 1.62 -16.64
C HIS A 55 -18.39 1.15 -15.79
N ALA A 56 -18.16 0.41 -14.71
CA ALA A 56 -19.20 0.05 -13.75
C ALA A 56 -19.68 1.23 -12.90
N GLN A 57 -18.78 2.19 -12.61
CA GLN A 57 -19.09 3.36 -11.77
C GLN A 57 -19.59 4.55 -12.56
N ARG A 58 -19.23 4.66 -13.84
CA ARG A 58 -19.56 5.79 -14.69
C ARG A 58 -20.05 5.28 -16.05
N PRO A 59 -21.17 5.81 -16.57
CA PRO A 59 -21.56 5.51 -17.93
C PRO A 59 -20.44 5.95 -18.89
N PRO A 60 -20.09 5.13 -19.89
CA PRO A 60 -19.12 5.51 -20.90
C PRO A 60 -19.66 6.72 -21.67
N LYS A 61 -18.84 7.76 -21.81
CA LYS A 61 -19.16 8.91 -22.65
C LYS A 61 -18.65 8.68 -24.06
N SER A 62 -19.41 9.11 -25.07
CA SER A 62 -18.90 9.12 -26.43
C SER A 62 -17.85 10.23 -26.61
N ALA A 63 -17.03 10.13 -27.66
CA ALA A 63 -16.05 11.17 -27.98
C ALA A 63 -16.78 12.51 -28.24
N GLU A 64 -17.89 12.47 -28.96
CA GLU A 64 -18.69 13.65 -29.29
C GLU A 64 -19.30 14.31 -28.05
N GLU A 65 -19.69 13.53 -27.04
CA GLU A 65 -20.17 14.05 -25.75
C GLU A 65 -19.07 14.73 -24.94
N ILE A 66 -17.86 14.16 -24.98
CA ILE A 66 -16.67 14.74 -24.33
C ILE A 66 -16.32 16.06 -25.04
N ASP A 67 -16.27 16.06 -26.37
CA ASP A 67 -15.94 17.24 -27.15
C ASP A 67 -16.95 18.37 -26.94
N ARG A 68 -18.25 18.05 -26.93
CA ARG A 68 -19.30 19.03 -26.62
C ARG A 68 -19.13 19.62 -25.23
N TYR A 69 -18.89 18.78 -24.22
CA TYR A 69 -18.67 19.25 -22.85
C TYR A 69 -17.45 20.19 -22.75
N LEU A 70 -16.34 19.83 -23.41
CA LEU A 70 -15.13 20.67 -23.42
C LEU A 70 -15.35 22.01 -24.12
N GLN A 71 -16.15 22.03 -25.18
CA GLN A 71 -16.50 23.27 -25.90
C GLN A 71 -17.37 24.19 -25.02
N GLU A 72 -18.37 23.65 -24.35
CA GLU A 72 -19.24 24.40 -23.42
C GLU A 72 -18.43 25.00 -22.26
N GLU A 73 -17.51 24.23 -21.67
CA GLU A 73 -16.61 24.72 -20.61
C GLU A 73 -15.74 25.86 -21.12
N ARG A 74 -15.13 25.74 -22.32
CA ARG A 74 -14.31 26.80 -22.91
C ARG A 74 -15.10 28.09 -23.12
N GLU A 75 -16.30 27.99 -23.70
CA GLU A 75 -17.16 29.15 -23.95
C GLU A 75 -17.59 29.85 -22.65
N SER A 76 -17.76 29.10 -21.56
CA SER A 76 -18.09 29.66 -20.25
C SER A 76 -16.97 30.46 -19.57
N TRP A 77 -15.72 30.29 -20.01
CA TRP A 77 -14.55 31.03 -19.49
C TRP A 77 -14.27 32.30 -20.30
N ASP A 78 -14.75 32.35 -21.55
CA ASP A 78 -14.62 33.48 -22.46
C ASP A 78 -15.74 34.54 -22.28
N SER A 79 -16.69 34.33 -21.36
CA SER A 79 -17.75 35.29 -20.91
C SER A 79 -17.49 35.81 -19.50
#